data_AF-A0A4Q3EJR7-F1
#
_entry.id   AF-A0A4Q3EJR7-F1
#
_cell.length_a   1.000
_cell.length_b   1.000
_cell.length_c   1.000
_cell.angle_alpha   90.00
_cell.angle_beta   90.00
_cell.angle_gamma   90.00
#
_symmetry.space_group_name_H-M   'P 1'
#
loop_
_entity.id
_entity.type
_entity.pdbx_description
1 polymer ?
#
loop_
_entity_poly.entity_id
_entity_poly.type
_entity_poly.pdbx_seq_one_letter_code
_entity_poly.pdbx_strand_id
1 'polypeptide(L)'
;LELVKQTGDLPVPLHLRNAPTKLMKNIGYGKDYKYAHSYEGNFTDLDFLPDAIKGSKIYQPGNNPKEYEIKEKLKKQWGDRYKY
;
A
#
# COMPACT_ATOMS: atom_id res chain seq x y z
N LEU A 1 16.37 2.77 4.47
CA LEU A 1 16.73 1.49 5.14
C LEU A 1 16.49 1.51 6.66
N GLU A 2 16.38 2.67 7.30
CA GLU A 2 16.18 2.76 8.75
C GLU A 2 14.98 1.96 9.26
N LEU A 3 13.81 2.11 8.63
CA LEU A 3 12.61 1.35 9.03
C LEU A 3 12.82 -0.16 8.96
N VAL A 4 13.44 -0.66 7.88
CA VAL A 4 13.77 -2.10 7.75
C VAL A 4 14.74 -2.55 8.84
N LYS A 5 15.75 -1.75 9.17
CA LYS A 5 16.69 -2.05 10.26
C LYS A 5 16.01 -2.13 11.62
N GLN A 6 14.94 -1.36 11.83
CA GLN A 6 14.17 -1.35 13.08
C GLN A 6 13.14 -2.48 13.16
N THR A 7 12.52 -2.86 12.03
CA THR A 7 11.41 -3.82 12.01
C THR A 7 11.79 -5.23 11.58
N GLY A 8 12.96 -5.40 10.97
CA GLY A 8 13.39 -6.68 10.39
C GLY A 8 12.52 -7.10 9.19
N ASP A 9 12.45 -8.42 8.97
CA ASP A 9 11.81 -9.04 7.81
C ASP A 9 10.30 -9.26 8.01
N LEU A 10 9.55 -8.16 8.08
CA LEU A 10 8.09 -8.22 8.22
C LEU A 10 7.45 -8.98 7.04
N PRO A 11 6.41 -9.79 7.29
CA PRO A 11 5.80 -10.60 6.25
C PRO A 11 5.03 -9.74 5.24
N VAL A 12 5.06 -10.15 3.97
CA VAL A 12 4.21 -9.59 2.93
C VAL A 12 2.73 -9.88 3.26
N PRO A 13 1.81 -8.90 3.21
CA PRO A 13 0.38 -9.12 3.40
C PRO A 13 -0.16 -10.24 2.49
N LEU A 14 -1.05 -11.09 3.01
CA LEU A 14 -1.53 -12.28 2.30
C LEU A 14 -2.16 -11.96 0.94
N HIS A 15 -2.94 -10.89 0.86
CA HIS A 15 -3.60 -10.44 -0.37
C HIS A 15 -2.63 -9.92 -1.43
N LEU A 16 -1.36 -9.65 -1.08
CA LEU A 16 -0.32 -9.28 -2.05
C LEU A 16 0.56 -10.46 -2.48
N ARG A 17 0.47 -11.62 -1.81
CA ARG A 17 1.32 -12.77 -2.14
C ARG A 17 0.87 -13.41 -3.45
N ASN A 18 1.85 -13.84 -4.24
CA ASN A 18 1.58 -14.68 -5.40
C ASN A 18 0.99 -16.03 -4.95
N ALA A 19 -0.02 -16.50 -5.68
CA ALA A 19 -0.72 -17.76 -5.39
C ALA A 19 -0.75 -18.68 -6.63
N PRO A 20 0.42 -19.16 -7.11
CA PRO A 20 0.50 -19.95 -8.33
C PRO A 20 -0.07 -21.36 -8.18
N THR A 21 -0.07 -21.92 -6.97
CA THR A 21 -0.57 -23.26 -6.70
C THR A 21 -1.99 -23.23 -6.12
N LYS A 22 -2.76 -24.31 -6.33
CA LYS A 22 -4.09 -24.47 -5.71
C LYS A 22 -4.03 -24.44 -4.18
N LEU A 23 -3.01 -25.07 -3.59
CA LEU A 23 -2.81 -25.06 -2.14
C LEU A 23 -2.63 -23.63 -1.62
N MET A 24 -1.81 -22.81 -2.28
CA MET A 24 -1.58 -21.42 -1.90
C MET A 24 -2.87 -20.58 -1.94
N LYS A 25 -3.68 -20.74 -2.99
CA LYS A 25 -5.00 -20.08 -3.07
C LYS A 25 -5.93 -20.53 -1.93
N ASN A 26 -5.95 -21.83 -1.64
CA ASN A 26 -6.80 -22.39 -0.59
C ASN A 26 -6.44 -21.89 0.81
N ILE A 27 -5.15 -21.63 1.08
CA ILE A 27 -4.70 -21.03 2.35
C ILE A 27 -4.75 -19.48 2.34
N GLY A 28 -5.38 -18.88 1.32
CA GLY A 28 -5.69 -17.45 1.27
C GLY A 28 -4.65 -16.55 0.63
N TYR A 29 -3.64 -17.08 -0.07
CA TYR A 29 -2.67 -16.24 -0.77
C TYR A 29 -3.36 -15.53 -1.94
N GLY A 30 -3.13 -14.22 -2.06
CA GLY A 30 -3.75 -13.38 -3.09
C GLY A 30 -5.26 -13.21 -2.92
N LYS A 31 -5.85 -13.78 -1.86
CA LYS A 31 -7.27 -13.59 -1.54
C LYS A 31 -7.52 -12.12 -1.21
N ASP A 32 -8.64 -11.58 -1.65
CA ASP A 32 -9.06 -10.20 -1.42
C ASP A 32 -8.13 -9.14 -2.06
N TYR A 33 -7.22 -9.54 -2.95
CA TYR A 33 -6.46 -8.61 -3.77
C TYR A 33 -7.41 -7.77 -4.63
N LYS A 34 -7.30 -6.44 -4.52
CA LYS A 34 -8.07 -5.51 -5.33
C LYS A 34 -7.22 -5.04 -6.51
N TYR A 35 -7.60 -5.46 -7.72
CA TYR A 35 -6.96 -4.99 -8.94
C TYR A 35 -7.37 -3.54 -9.25
N ALA A 36 -6.49 -2.58 -8.97
CA ALA A 36 -6.81 -1.15 -9.00
C ALA A 36 -7.44 -0.65 -10.31
N HIS A 37 -7.06 -1.22 -11.46
CA HIS A 37 -7.62 -0.86 -12.78
C HIS A 37 -9.10 -1.23 -12.97
N SER A 38 -9.64 -2.12 -12.13
CA SER A 38 -11.07 -2.43 -12.13
C SER A 38 -11.91 -1.45 -11.29
N TYR A 39 -11.27 -0.51 -10.59
CA TYR A 39 -11.95 0.47 -9.74
C TYR A 39 -11.94 1.86 -10.37
N GLU A 40 -12.89 2.69 -9.97
CA GLU A 40 -13.00 4.08 -10.44
C GLU A 40 -11.69 4.85 -10.19
N GLY A 41 -11.27 5.62 -11.21
CA GLY A 41 -10.02 6.38 -11.13
C GLY A 41 -8.76 5.53 -11.11
N ASN A 42 -8.85 4.23 -11.43
CA ASN A 42 -7.75 3.26 -11.34
C ASN A 42 -7.13 3.19 -9.93
N PHE A 43 -7.95 3.37 -8.89
CA PHE A 43 -7.51 3.43 -7.51
C PHE A 43 -8.44 2.63 -6.61
N THR A 44 -7.87 1.95 -5.62
CA THR A 44 -8.63 1.20 -4.64
C THR A 44 -7.98 1.34 -3.27
N ASP A 45 -8.81 1.49 -2.24
CA ASP A 45 -8.31 1.53 -0.87
C ASP A 45 -7.96 0.11 -0.43
N LEU A 46 -6.66 -0.19 -0.52
CA LEU A 46 -6.02 -1.45 -0.17
C LEU A 46 -4.74 -1.17 0.61
N ASP A 47 -4.48 -1.98 1.63
CA ASP A 47 -3.24 -1.87 2.40
C ASP A 47 -2.09 -2.56 1.69
N PHE A 48 -0.95 -1.89 1.60
CA PHE A 48 0.23 -2.46 0.94
C PHE A 48 1.39 -2.72 1.89
N LEU A 49 1.40 -2.05 3.04
CA LEU A 49 2.41 -2.23 4.07
C LEU A 49 2.07 -3.45 4.95
N PRO A 50 3.07 -4.14 5.51
CA PRO A 50 2.86 -5.13 6.57
C PRO A 50 2.07 -4.55 7.74
N ASP A 51 1.31 -5.41 8.41
CA ASP A 51 0.40 -5.00 9.50
C ASP A 51 1.10 -4.18 10.60
N ALA A 52 2.35 -4.56 10.95
CA ALA A 52 3.12 -3.90 12.00
C ALA A 52 3.50 -2.43 11.68
N ILE A 53 3.52 -2.04 10.41
CA ILE A 53 3.84 -0.67 9.96
C ILE A 53 2.74 -0.07 9.09
N LYS A 54 1.53 -0.61 9.20
CA LYS A 54 0.36 -0.10 8.49
C LYS A 54 0.08 1.34 8.93
N GLY A 55 -0.20 2.22 7.97
CA GLY A 55 -0.44 3.64 8.23
C GLY A 55 0.83 4.49 8.38
N SER A 56 2.03 3.89 8.33
CA SER A 56 3.27 4.67 8.33
C SER A 56 3.42 5.51 7.06
N LYS A 57 3.70 6.81 7.21
CA LYS A 57 4.03 7.72 6.10
C LYS A 57 5.55 7.81 5.95
N ILE A 58 6.08 7.36 4.82
CA ILE A 58 7.53 7.40 4.53
C ILE A 58 7.89 8.56 3.59
N TYR A 59 7.03 8.85 2.62
CA TYR A 59 7.22 9.96 1.69
C TYR A 59 6.49 11.20 2.19
N GLN A 60 7.18 12.33 2.22
CA GLN A 60 6.60 13.65 2.47
C GLN A 60 6.93 14.52 1.25
N PRO A 61 5.95 14.93 0.43
CA PRO A 61 6.19 15.85 -0.67
C PRO A 61 6.79 17.16 -0.14
N GLY A 62 7.81 17.66 -0.84
CA GLY A 62 8.41 18.97 -0.60
C GLY A 62 7.62 20.11 -1.25
N ASN A 63 8.30 21.23 -1.48
CA ASN A 63 7.66 22.53 -1.74
C ASN A 63 7.85 23.05 -3.18
N ASN A 64 7.97 22.16 -4.16
CA ASN A 64 8.06 22.55 -5.57
C ASN A 64 6.73 22.32 -6.31
N PRO A 65 6.48 23.00 -7.46
CA PRO A 65 5.24 22.90 -8.22
C PRO A 65 4.77 21.46 -8.48
N LYS A 66 5.70 20.58 -8.85
CA LYS A 66 5.35 19.19 -9.17
C LYS A 66 4.94 18.39 -7.94
N GLU A 67 5.62 18.60 -6.83
CA GLU A 67 5.30 17.94 -5.57
C GLU A 67 4.02 18.46 -4.92
N TYR A 68 3.60 19.70 -5.19
CA TYR A 68 2.26 20.16 -4.82
C TYR A 68 1.16 19.36 -5.53
N GLU A 69 1.28 19.12 -6.84
CA GLU A 69 0.33 18.25 -7.57
C GLU A 69 0.29 16.83 -6.99
N ILE A 70 1.47 16.29 -6.65
CA ILE A 70 1.58 14.96 -6.04
C ILE A 70 0.89 14.93 -4.67
N LYS A 71 1.11 15.95 -3.83
CA LYS A 71 0.50 16.06 -2.50
C LYS A 71 -1.03 16.09 -2.58
N GLU A 72 -1.59 16.89 -3.48
CA GLU A 72 -3.04 16.97 -3.66
C GLU A 72 -3.63 15.66 -4.20
N LYS A 73 -2.93 14.98 -5.12
CA LYS A 73 -3.32 13.64 -5.56
C LYS A 73 -3.31 12.62 -4.41
N LEU A 74 -2.27 12.64 -3.58
CA LEU A 74 -2.14 11.73 -2.43
C LEU A 74 -3.24 11.98 -1.39
N LYS A 75 -3.57 13.24 -1.10
CA LYS A 75 -4.72 13.60 -0.24
C LYS A 75 -6.04 13.08 -0.79
N LYS A 76 -6.28 13.28 -2.09
CA LYS A 76 -7.52 12.81 -2.74
C LYS A 76 -7.66 11.29 -2.68
N GLN A 77 -6.56 10.56 -2.89
CA GLN A 77 -6.56 9.10 -2.91
C GLN A 77 -6.64 8.48 -1.51
N TRP A 78 -5.89 9.02 -0.55
CA TRP A 78 -5.73 8.39 0.76
C TRP A 78 -6.50 9.06 1.91
N GLY A 79 -7.10 10.23 1.66
CA GLY A 79 -7.78 11.02 2.69
C GLY A 79 -6.90 11.21 3.93
N ASP A 80 -7.46 10.90 5.09
CA ASP A 80 -6.80 11.08 6.38
C ASP A 80 -5.82 9.96 6.77
N ARG A 81 -5.76 8.87 5.99
CA ARG A 81 -4.99 7.65 6.33
C ARG A 81 -3.52 7.97 6.65
N TYR A 82 -2.90 8.82 5.83
CA TYR A 82 -1.48 9.20 5.97
C TYR A 82 -1.30 10.69 6.27
N LYS A 83 -2.39 11.45 6.39
CA LYS A 83 -2.38 12.90 6.67
C LYS A 83 -1.40 13.65 5.74
N TYR A 84 -1.63 13.51 4.44
CA TYR A 84 -0.89 14.21 3.39
C TYR A 84 -1.26 15.69 3.31
#